data_AF-A0A0F8A516-F1
#
_entry.id   AF-A0A0F8A516-F1
#
_cell.length_a   1.000
_cell.length_b   1.000
_cell.length_c   1.000
_cell.angle_alpha   90.00
_cell.angle_beta   90.00
_cell.angle_gamma   90.00
#
_symmetry.space_group_name_H-M   'P 1'
#
loop_
_entity.id
_entity.type
_entity.pdbx_description
1 polymer ?
#
loop_
_entity_poly.entity_id
_entity_poly.type
_entity_poly.pdbx_seq_one_letter_code
_entity_poly.pdbx_strand_id
1 'polypeptide(L)'
;MTDDSGAQYIIDMNPRVTGSYHLGQLAGHFLQRGLLMAAAVKKHFLCSRADFEDNFVREIQQGRLIVTGWVRHESLPLSHGGVTVGGRDATDVESLLAKVQAYAISPDMLRGKQHDSNAVTCSNAHQANSEAYAGVCNAMVKSTGP
;
A
#
# COMPACT_ATOMS: atom_id res chain seq x y z
N MET A 1 -19.27 -0.23 -8.04
CA MET A 1 -19.88 1.05 -7.62
C MET A 1 -21.18 0.74 -6.93
N THR A 2 -21.52 1.48 -5.88
CA THR A 2 -22.79 1.33 -5.17
C THR A 2 -23.56 2.62 -5.38
N ASP A 3 -24.81 2.55 -5.84
CA ASP A 3 -25.67 3.73 -5.94
C ASP A 3 -26.33 4.09 -4.59
N ASP A 4 -27.08 5.19 -4.57
CA ASP A 4 -27.76 5.68 -3.36
C ASP A 4 -28.84 4.71 -2.84
N SER A 5 -29.28 3.75 -3.67
CA SER A 5 -30.22 2.70 -3.28
C SER A 5 -29.52 1.45 -2.68
N GLY A 6 -28.18 1.42 -2.70
CA GLY A 6 -27.39 0.28 -2.28
C GLY A 6 -27.16 -0.78 -3.36
N ALA A 7 -27.62 -0.55 -4.60
CA ALA A 7 -27.42 -1.49 -5.69
C ALA A 7 -25.95 -1.50 -6.14
N GLN A 8 -25.40 -2.70 -6.34
CA GLN A 8 -24.00 -2.89 -6.72
C GLN A 8 -23.84 -3.13 -8.22
N TYR A 9 -22.97 -2.35 -8.86
CA TYR A 9 -22.67 -2.43 -10.28
C TYR A 9 -21.20 -2.79 -10.53
N ILE A 10 -20.99 -3.74 -11.44
CA ILE A 10 -19.68 -4.06 -12.01
C ILE A 10 -19.43 -3.08 -13.15
N ILE A 11 -18.42 -2.21 -12.99
CA ILE A 11 -18.09 -1.16 -13.97
C ILE A 11 -16.88 -1.55 -14.82
N ASP A 12 -15.92 -2.22 -14.21
CA ASP A 12 -14.65 -2.55 -14.83
C ASP A 12 -14.17 -3.91 -14.32
N MET A 13 -13.56 -4.68 -15.22
CA MET A 13 -12.89 -5.91 -14.90
C MET A 13 -11.40 -5.70 -15.18
N ASN A 14 -10.56 -5.98 -14.18
CA ASN A 14 -9.12 -5.88 -14.28
C ASN A 14 -8.52 -7.30 -14.37
N PRO A 15 -8.55 -7.99 -15.53
CA PRO A 15 -8.02 -9.35 -15.68
C PRO A 15 -6.48 -9.35 -15.73
N ARG A 16 -5.84 -8.89 -14.64
CA ARG A 16 -4.39 -8.87 -14.43
C ARG A 16 -4.08 -9.07 -12.95
N VAL A 17 -2.83 -9.37 -12.64
CA VAL A 17 -2.33 -9.29 -11.27
C VAL A 17 -2.35 -7.82 -10.84
N THR A 18 -3.29 -7.46 -9.98
CA THR A 18 -3.44 -6.10 -9.45
C THR A 18 -2.55 -5.89 -8.22
N GLY A 19 -2.35 -4.63 -7.82
CA GLY A 19 -1.59 -4.30 -6.63
C GLY A 19 -2.21 -4.79 -5.30
N SER A 20 -3.44 -5.28 -5.33
CA SER A 20 -4.13 -5.89 -4.19
C SER A 20 -4.22 -7.42 -4.27
N TYR A 21 -3.75 -8.03 -5.36
CA TYR A 21 -3.87 -9.47 -5.59
C TYR A 21 -3.27 -10.31 -4.45
N HIS A 22 -2.12 -9.88 -3.91
CA HIS A 22 -1.42 -10.60 -2.85
C HIS A 22 -2.17 -10.58 -1.51
N LEU A 23 -3.13 -9.67 -1.29
CA LEU A 23 -3.91 -9.62 -0.06
C LEU A 23 -4.76 -10.88 0.13
N GLY A 24 -5.34 -11.41 -0.95
CA GLY A 24 -6.10 -12.66 -0.90
C GLY A 24 -5.21 -13.85 -0.49
N GLN A 25 -3.98 -13.89 -1.00
CA GLN A 25 -3.01 -14.93 -0.67
C GLN A 25 -2.51 -14.84 0.78
N LEU A 26 -2.49 -13.63 1.35
CA LEU A 26 -2.07 -13.38 2.73
C LEU A 26 -3.22 -13.50 3.75
N ALA A 27 -4.46 -13.76 3.31
CA ALA A 27 -5.62 -13.77 4.20
C ALA A 27 -5.44 -14.73 5.39
N GLY A 28 -4.94 -15.94 5.14
CA GLY A 28 -4.66 -16.92 6.21
C GLY A 28 -3.63 -16.43 7.23
N HIS A 29 -2.57 -15.75 6.78
CA HIS A 29 -1.53 -15.20 7.65
C HIS A 29 -2.10 -14.18 8.64
N PHE A 30 -2.96 -13.27 8.16
CA PHE A 30 -3.56 -12.23 8.99
C PHE A 30 -4.68 -12.78 9.88
N LEU A 31 -5.59 -13.59 9.32
CA LEU A 31 -6.74 -14.13 10.05
C LEU A 31 -6.35 -15.04 11.22
N GLN A 32 -5.36 -15.91 11.05
CA GLN A 32 -4.87 -16.77 12.13
C GLN A 32 -4.27 -15.98 13.31
N ARG A 33 -3.92 -14.70 13.09
CA ARG A 33 -3.38 -13.78 14.11
C ARG A 33 -4.44 -12.82 14.65
N GLY A 34 -5.71 -12.99 14.28
CA GLY A 34 -6.80 -12.09 14.67
C GLY A 34 -6.75 -10.72 13.98
N LEU A 35 -6.02 -10.59 12.87
CA LEU A 35 -5.92 -9.36 12.09
C LEU A 35 -6.99 -9.42 10.99
N LEU A 36 -8.10 -8.71 11.18
CA LEU A 36 -9.29 -8.78 10.34
C LEU A 36 -9.26 -7.80 9.17
N MET A 37 -8.30 -6.87 9.18
CA MET A 37 -8.17 -5.83 8.17
C MET A 37 -6.72 -5.75 7.71
N ALA A 38 -6.52 -5.53 6.41
CA ALA A 38 -5.21 -5.34 5.83
C ALA A 38 -5.23 -4.27 4.74
N ALA A 39 -4.10 -3.60 4.58
CA ALA A 39 -3.88 -2.61 3.54
C ALA A 39 -2.47 -2.78 2.96
N ALA A 40 -2.32 -2.50 1.67
CA ALA A 40 -1.03 -2.50 0.98
C ALA A 40 -0.73 -1.11 0.45
N VAL A 41 0.50 -0.64 0.64
CA VAL A 41 0.98 0.66 0.15
C VAL A 41 2.32 0.52 -0.54
N LYS A 42 2.55 1.36 -1.56
CA LYS A 42 3.84 1.51 -2.24
C LYS A 42 4.29 2.96 -2.10
N LYS A 43 5.51 3.19 -1.62
CA LYS A 43 6.05 4.52 -1.31
C LYS A 43 7.55 4.62 -1.58
N HIS A 44 8.05 5.85 -1.64
CA HIS A 44 9.49 6.12 -1.62
C HIS A 44 9.94 6.41 -0.18
N PHE A 45 11.10 5.88 0.20
CA PHE A 45 11.67 5.97 1.54
C PHE A 45 13.10 6.54 1.47
N LEU A 46 13.50 7.34 2.47
CA LEU A 46 14.88 7.86 2.60
C LEU A 46 15.84 6.89 3.30
N CYS A 47 15.36 5.72 3.70
CA CYS A 47 16.13 4.73 4.44
C CYS A 47 16.44 3.49 3.58
N SER A 48 17.40 2.68 4.04
CA SER A 48 17.60 1.35 3.49
C SER A 48 16.50 0.40 3.97
N ARG A 49 16.41 -0.78 3.34
CA ARG A 49 15.50 -1.84 3.80
C ARG A 49 15.82 -2.26 5.23
N ALA A 50 17.11 -2.43 5.54
CA ALA A 50 17.56 -2.85 6.87
C ALA A 50 17.12 -1.84 7.94
N ASP A 51 17.38 -0.54 7.70
CA ASP A 51 16.94 0.51 8.62
C ASP A 51 15.41 0.49 8.81
N PHE A 52 14.64 0.29 7.74
CA PHE A 52 13.19 0.18 7.83
C PHE A 52 12.78 -1.05 8.68
N GLU A 53 13.34 -2.22 8.41
CA GLU A 53 13.03 -3.44 9.14
C GLU A 53 13.40 -3.33 10.63
N ASP A 54 14.51 -2.68 10.97
CA ASP A 54 14.91 -2.41 12.35
C ASP A 54 13.90 -1.51 13.08
N ASN A 55 13.39 -0.48 12.40
CA ASN A 55 12.38 0.43 12.97
C ASN A 55 11.01 -0.24 13.16
N PHE A 56 10.68 -1.26 12.36
CA PHE A 56 9.40 -1.98 12.39
C PHE A 56 9.53 -3.43 12.87
N VAL A 57 10.63 -3.77 13.56
CA VAL A 57 10.96 -5.15 13.92
C VAL A 57 9.85 -5.83 14.73
N ARG A 58 9.17 -5.08 15.61
CA ARG A 58 8.08 -5.60 16.43
C ARG A 58 6.87 -5.93 15.58
N GLU A 59 6.45 -5.03 14.70
CA GLU A 59 5.32 -5.22 13.81
C GLU A 59 5.56 -6.36 12.81
N ILE A 60 6.80 -6.51 12.34
CA ILE A 60 7.22 -7.63 11.47
C ILE A 60 7.15 -8.95 12.24
N GLN A 61 7.74 -9.02 13.44
CA GLN A 61 7.72 -10.23 14.27
C GLN A 61 6.30 -10.65 14.67
N GLN A 62 5.41 -9.68 14.91
CA GLN A 62 3.99 -9.93 15.18
C GLN A 62 3.20 -10.32 13.93
N GLY A 63 3.81 -10.26 12.74
CA GLY A 63 3.14 -10.51 11.46
C GLY A 63 2.15 -9.42 11.06
N ARG A 64 2.21 -8.24 11.70
CA ARG A 64 1.37 -7.07 11.41
C ARG A 64 1.91 -6.21 10.28
N LEU A 65 3.17 -6.37 9.91
CA LEU A 65 3.80 -5.70 8.77
C LEU A 65 4.58 -6.72 7.95
N ILE A 66 4.42 -6.66 6.63
CA ILE A 66 5.14 -7.48 5.66
C ILE A 66 5.74 -6.54 4.62
N VAL A 67 7.06 -6.62 4.42
CA VAL A 67 7.73 -5.98 3.29
C VAL A 67 7.51 -6.87 2.06
N THR A 68 6.70 -6.42 1.10
CA THR A 68 6.33 -7.19 -0.09
C THR A 68 7.28 -6.95 -1.27
N GLY A 69 8.03 -5.86 -1.24
CA GLY A 69 9.06 -5.57 -2.23
C GLY A 69 9.90 -4.37 -1.81
N TRP A 70 11.17 -4.35 -2.22
CA TRP A 70 12.06 -3.25 -1.92
C TRP A 70 13.12 -3.14 -3.02
N VAL A 71 13.24 -1.96 -3.60
CA VAL A 71 14.30 -1.64 -4.56
C VAL A 71 14.99 -0.35 -4.12
N ARG A 72 16.30 -0.27 -4.30
CA ARG A 72 17.08 0.92 -4.00
C ARG A 72 17.47 1.60 -5.31
N HIS A 73 17.33 2.91 -5.36
CA HIS A 73 17.82 3.71 -6.47
C HIS A 73 19.34 3.71 -6.44
N GLU A 74 20.00 3.50 -7.59
CA GLU A 74 21.46 3.39 -7.65
C GLU A 74 22.16 4.73 -7.37
N SER A 75 21.60 5.82 -7.89
CA SER A 75 22.20 7.16 -7.82
C SER A 75 21.62 8.08 -6.75
N LEU A 76 20.53 7.67 -6.08
CA LEU A 76 19.86 8.49 -5.07
C LEU A 76 19.77 7.69 -3.76
N PRO A 77 19.85 8.32 -2.58
CA PRO A 77 19.64 7.65 -1.29
C PRO A 77 18.14 7.39 -1.07
N LEU A 78 17.47 6.83 -2.07
CA LEU A 78 16.04 6.58 -2.12
C LEU A 78 15.78 5.10 -2.32
N SER A 79 14.85 4.59 -1.57
CA SER A 79 14.26 3.27 -1.79
C SER A 79 12.84 3.43 -2.31
N HIS A 80 12.37 2.51 -3.14
CA HIS A 80 10.96 2.30 -3.42
C HIS A 80 10.53 0.97 -2.79
N GLY A 81 9.57 1.04 -1.87
CA GLY A 81 9.15 -0.10 -1.07
C GLY A 81 7.65 -0.34 -1.18
N GLY A 82 7.28 -1.62 -1.23
CA GLY A 82 5.93 -2.10 -1.02
C GLY A 82 5.82 -2.72 0.37
N VAL A 83 4.83 -2.29 1.15
CA VAL A 83 4.53 -2.89 2.45
C VAL A 83 3.06 -3.20 2.57
N THR A 84 2.75 -4.29 3.26
CA THR A 84 1.39 -4.69 3.64
C THR A 84 1.28 -4.68 5.14
N VAL A 85 0.24 -4.05 5.67
CA VAL A 85 -0.01 -3.94 7.10
C VAL A 85 -1.32 -4.63 7.45
N GLY A 86 -1.38 -5.21 8.65
CA GLY A 86 -2.55 -5.87 9.21
C GLY A 86 -2.91 -5.31 10.58
N GLY A 87 -4.21 -5.20 10.84
CA GLY A 87 -4.79 -4.71 12.09
C GLY A 87 -6.07 -5.46 12.45
N ARG A 88 -6.51 -5.32 13.70
CA ARG A 88 -7.78 -5.91 14.15
C ARG A 88 -8.98 -5.16 13.59
N ASP A 89 -8.81 -3.86 13.41
CA ASP A 89 -9.82 -2.94 12.88
C ASP A 89 -9.16 -1.85 12.01
N ALA A 90 -9.98 -0.93 11.49
CA ALA A 90 -9.52 0.14 10.60
C ALA A 90 -8.55 1.09 11.31
N THR A 91 -8.82 1.41 12.58
CA THR A 91 -7.98 2.29 13.41
C THR A 91 -6.58 1.71 13.60
N ASP A 92 -6.48 0.40 13.88
CA ASP A 92 -5.21 -0.32 14.00
C ASP A 92 -4.40 -0.26 12.70
N VAL A 93 -5.07 -0.42 11.55
CA VAL A 93 -4.45 -0.33 10.21
C VAL A 93 -3.98 1.10 9.91
N GLU A 94 -4.85 2.08 10.11
CA GLU A 94 -4.58 3.50 9.86
C GLU A 94 -3.42 4.01 10.71
N SER A 95 -3.38 3.64 12.00
CA SER A 95 -2.28 3.99 12.90
C SER A 95 -0.95 3.44 12.41
N LEU A 96 -0.90 2.18 11.97
CA LEU A 96 0.32 1.57 11.45
C LEU A 96 0.72 2.15 10.09
N LEU A 97 -0.24 2.45 9.21
CA LEU A 97 0.04 3.17 7.96
C LEU A 97 0.60 4.56 8.21
N ALA A 98 0.05 5.31 9.18
CA ALA A 98 0.55 6.63 9.53
C ALA A 98 2.01 6.57 10.01
N LYS A 99 2.36 5.55 10.82
CA LYS A 99 3.75 5.30 11.21
C LYS A 99 4.64 5.02 10.00
N VAL A 100 4.23 4.13 9.09
CA VAL A 100 4.98 3.85 7.85
C VAL A 100 5.15 5.13 7.01
N GLN A 101 4.11 5.95 6.91
CA GLN A 101 4.13 7.20 6.15
C GLN A 101 5.11 8.23 6.71
N ALA A 102 5.37 8.23 8.02
CA ALA A 102 6.37 9.11 8.63
C ALA A 102 7.80 8.85 8.13
N TYR A 103 8.08 7.65 7.60
CA TYR A 103 9.36 7.29 6.97
C TYR A 103 9.34 7.47 5.45
N ALA A 104 8.16 7.71 4.88
CA ALA A 104 7.99 7.91 3.45
C ALA A 104 8.18 9.38 3.07
N ILE A 105 8.59 9.60 1.84
CA ILE A 105 8.76 10.94 1.28
C ILE A 105 7.41 11.41 0.72
N SER A 106 7.05 12.67 0.99
CA SER A 106 5.91 13.30 0.32
C SER A 106 6.15 13.36 -1.20
N PRO A 107 5.15 13.06 -2.04
CA PRO A 107 5.23 13.24 -3.50
C PRO A 107 5.70 14.64 -3.92
N ASP A 108 5.43 15.66 -3.11
CA ASP A 108 5.82 17.05 -3.38
C ASP A 108 7.34 17.23 -3.35
N MET A 109 8.05 16.46 -2.53
CA MET A 109 9.51 16.51 -2.45
C MET A 109 10.20 15.78 -3.59
N LEU A 110 9.49 14.94 -4.36
CA LEU A 110 10.03 14.27 -5.55
C LEU A 110 9.95 15.18 -6.80
N ARG A 111 8.96 16.07 -6.87
CA ARG A 111 8.77 17.00 -8.00
C ARG A 111 9.84 18.10 -8.09
N GLY A 112 10.48 18.45 -6.97
CA GLY A 112 11.51 19.51 -6.92
C GLY A 112 12.91 19.10 -7.40
N LYS A 113 13.15 17.84 -7.77
CA LYS A 113 14.49 17.35 -8.18
C LYS A 113 14.60 16.94 -9.65
N GLN A 114 13.56 17.16 -10.44
CA GLN A 114 13.50 16.76 -11.85
C GLN A 114 13.77 17.97 -12.77
N HIS A 115 14.91 18.62 -12.57
CA HIS A 115 15.42 19.63 -13.51
C HIS A 115 16.90 19.33 -13.77
N ASP A 116 17.13 18.31 -14.60
CA ASP A 116 18.11 18.32 -15.68
C ASP A 116 18.11 16.96 -16.38
N SER A 117 18.13 17.02 -17.72
CA SER A 117 18.31 15.92 -18.68
C SER A 117 17.04 15.19 -19.17
N ASN A 118 16.54 15.67 -20.32
CA ASN A 118 15.90 14.93 -21.43
C ASN A 118 14.83 13.87 -21.10
N ALA A 119 13.56 14.18 -21.41
CA ALA A 119 12.80 13.55 -22.50
C ALA A 119 11.26 13.64 -22.33
N VAL A 120 10.62 14.02 -23.45
CA VAL A 120 9.25 13.75 -23.90
C VAL A 120 8.09 14.28 -23.06
N THR A 121 7.61 15.44 -23.48
CA THR A 121 6.25 15.91 -23.33
C THR A 121 5.27 15.03 -24.12
N CYS A 122 4.31 14.42 -23.43
CA CYS A 122 3.00 14.09 -24.02
C CYS A 122 1.95 14.95 -23.31
N SER A 123 1.54 16.01 -23.99
CA SER A 123 0.44 16.88 -23.62
C SER A 123 -0.90 16.22 -23.93
N ASN A 124 -1.80 16.33 -22.96
CA ASN A 124 -3.27 16.25 -23.02
C ASN A 124 -3.91 14.85 -23.13
N ALA A 125 -4.34 14.33 -21.98
CA ALA A 125 -5.76 14.08 -21.72
C ALA A 125 -6.02 13.88 -20.22
N HIS A 126 -6.71 14.85 -19.64
CA HIS A 126 -7.50 14.82 -18.40
C HIS A 126 -7.12 13.84 -17.25
N GLN A 127 -6.53 14.43 -16.21
CA GLN A 127 -7.16 14.47 -14.88
C GLN A 127 -7.68 13.13 -14.33
N ALA A 128 -6.78 12.19 -14.09
CA ALA A 128 -7.00 11.11 -13.12
C ALA A 128 -6.13 11.40 -11.88
N ASN A 129 -6.81 12.04 -10.93
CA ASN A 129 -6.36 12.43 -9.60
C ASN A 129 -5.52 11.38 -8.87
N SER A 130 -4.44 11.83 -8.24
CA SER A 130 -3.99 11.68 -6.84
C SER A 130 -4.52 10.58 -5.89
N GLU A 131 -5.19 9.52 -6.34
CA GLU A 131 -5.63 8.42 -5.48
C GLU A 131 -4.46 7.46 -5.26
N ALA A 132 -3.54 7.85 -4.38
CA ALA A 132 -2.72 6.90 -3.66
C ALA A 132 -3.68 6.03 -2.82
N TYR A 133 -4.09 4.89 -3.39
CA TYR A 133 -4.88 3.84 -2.77
C TYR A 133 -4.40 3.53 -1.34
N ALA A 134 -4.95 4.23 -0.36
CA ALA A 134 -5.17 3.72 0.97
C ALA A 134 -6.52 2.98 0.94
N GLY A 135 -6.59 1.93 0.14
CA GLY A 135 -7.73 1.02 0.16
C GLY A 135 -7.63 0.21 1.45
N VAL A 136 -8.33 0.64 2.49
CA VAL A 136 -8.61 -0.22 3.63
C VAL A 136 -9.56 -1.30 3.13
N CYS A 137 -9.04 -2.48 2.79
CA CYS A 137 -9.87 -3.59 2.36
C CYS A 137 -10.53 -4.20 3.59
N ASN A 138 -11.81 -3.86 3.81
CA ASN A 138 -12.72 -4.62 4.65
C ASN A 138 -13.13 -5.88 3.87
N ALA A 139 -12.31 -6.93 3.91
CA ALA A 139 -12.61 -8.15 3.15
C ALA A 139 -12.36 -9.48 3.89
N MET A 140 -12.03 -9.47 5.19
CA MET A 140 -11.70 -10.73 5.88
C MET A 140 -12.77 -11.22 6.89
N VAL A 141 -14.07 -10.97 6.65
CA VAL A 141 -15.12 -11.55 7.51
C VAL A 141 -16.00 -12.55 6.75
N LYS A 142 -15.74 -13.83 7.08
CA LYS A 142 -16.57 -15.06 7.07
C LYS A 142 -16.94 -15.72 5.73
N SER A 143 -16.17 -16.75 5.35
CA SER A 143 -16.73 -17.98 4.78
C SER A 143 -16.73 -19.10 5.83
N THR A 144 -17.65 -19.02 6.79
CA THR A 144 -18.06 -20.21 7.55
C THR A 144 -19.56 -20.13 7.79
N GLY A 145 -20.28 -20.94 7.04
CA GLY A 145 -21.65 -21.36 7.34
C GLY A 145 -22.18 -22.25 6.22
N PRO A 146 -23.24 -23.03 6.47
CA PRO A 146 -23.67 -23.60 7.75
C PRO A 146 -22.93 -24.90 8.10
#